data_AF-A0A0U4C521-F1
#
_entry.id   AF-A0A0U4C521-F1
#
_cell.length_a   1.000
_cell.length_b   1.000
_cell.length_c   1.000
_cell.angle_alpha   90.00
_cell.angle_beta   90.00
_cell.angle_gamma   90.00
#
_symmetry.space_group_name_H-M   'P 1'
#
loop_
_entity.id
_entity.type
_entity.pdbx_description
1 polymer ?
#
loop_
_entity_poly.entity_id
_entity_poly.type
_entity_poly.pdbx_seq_one_letter_code
_entity_poly.pdbx_strand_id
1 'polypeptide(L)'
;MFLPFSPASSPRFLLVLGIIGLLGGCGHALPRLPGFDAKAWRADPYACRDQRRAAVPALVRSKEALYEARADDVTALLGPPDEEELRAGTEKVYYYYLEPGTQCNARHARSEAACISLRFGPLGTVTEVLADPLSPKQP
;
A
#
# COMPACT_ATOMS: atom_id res chain seq x y z
N MET A 1 -56.34 15.94 -24.55
CA MET A 1 -55.62 14.92 -23.77
C MET A 1 -54.18 15.39 -23.59
N PHE A 2 -53.88 16.18 -22.55
CA PHE A 2 -52.52 16.41 -22.01
C PHE A 2 -52.70 16.99 -20.61
N LEU A 3 -52.36 16.20 -19.58
CA LEU A 3 -52.35 16.63 -18.18
C LEU A 3 -51.00 17.30 -17.89
N PRO A 4 -50.95 18.43 -17.16
CA PRO A 4 -49.70 19.00 -16.68
C PRO A 4 -49.18 18.17 -15.50
N PHE A 5 -47.96 17.67 -15.63
CA PHE A 5 -47.25 16.95 -14.58
C PHE A 5 -46.67 17.99 -13.60
N SER A 6 -47.34 18.23 -12.48
CA SER A 6 -46.78 19.02 -11.37
C SER A 6 -45.75 18.16 -10.62
N PRO A 7 -44.46 18.57 -10.53
CA PRO A 7 -43.52 17.89 -9.66
C PRO A 7 -43.83 18.35 -8.22
N ALA A 8 -44.59 17.54 -7.50
CA ALA A 8 -44.72 17.70 -6.06
C ALA A 8 -43.34 17.44 -5.44
N SER A 9 -42.62 18.50 -5.08
CA SER A 9 -41.39 18.46 -4.30
C SER A 9 -41.70 17.97 -2.90
N SER A 10 -41.77 16.64 -2.74
CA SER A 10 -41.99 15.98 -1.46
C SER A 10 -40.78 16.22 -0.55
N PRO A 11 -40.96 16.69 0.70
CA PRO A 11 -39.85 16.90 1.65
C PRO A 11 -39.10 15.59 1.96
N ARG A 12 -39.72 14.43 1.69
CA ARG A 12 -39.09 13.11 1.79
C ARG A 12 -37.99 12.89 0.76
N PHE A 13 -38.10 13.50 -0.42
CA PHE A 13 -37.09 13.38 -1.49
C PHE A 13 -35.83 14.20 -1.16
N LEU A 14 -36.00 15.36 -0.52
CA LEU A 14 -34.90 16.17 0.01
C LEU A 14 -34.18 15.47 1.17
N LEU A 15 -34.90 14.73 2.01
CA LEU A 15 -34.33 13.98 3.13
C LEU A 15 -33.48 12.78 2.68
N VAL A 16 -33.89 12.11 1.59
CA VAL A 16 -33.11 11.01 0.97
C VAL A 16 -31.84 11.52 0.30
N LEU A 17 -31.87 12.68 -0.36
CA LEU A 17 -30.67 13.31 -0.94
C LEU A 17 -29.67 13.76 0.13
N GLY A 18 -30.14 14.20 1.30
CA GLY A 18 -29.29 14.60 2.43
C GLY A 18 -28.52 13.44 3.07
N ILE A 19 -29.09 12.23 3.09
CA ILE A 19 -28.46 11.04 3.71
C ILE A 19 -27.36 10.45 2.80
N ILE A 20 -27.48 10.56 1.48
CA ILE A 20 -26.50 10.03 0.52
C ILE A 20 -25.17 10.81 0.54
N GLY A 21 -25.19 12.09 0.91
CA GLY A 21 -23.97 12.92 0.99
C GLY A 21 -23.03 12.60 2.16
N LEU A 22 -23.47 11.83 3.16
CA LEU A 22 -22.71 11.58 4.40
C LEU A 22 -21.76 10.37 4.34
N LEU A 23 -21.69 9.66 3.21
CA LEU A 23 -20.82 8.48 3.05
C LEU A 23 -19.47 8.80 2.36
N GLY A 24 -19.13 10.08 2.17
CA GLY A 24 -17.81 10.49 1.71
C GLY A 24 -16.76 10.25 2.78
N GLY A 25 -16.17 9.05 2.84
CA GLY A 25 -15.02 8.77 3.68
C GLY A 25 -13.79 9.55 3.23
N CYS A 26 -13.09 10.20 4.16
CA CYS A 26 -11.80 10.84 3.92
C CYS A 26 -10.69 9.79 3.75
N GLY A 27 -10.63 9.13 2.60
CA GLY A 27 -9.45 8.36 2.18
C GLY A 27 -8.57 9.24 1.29
N HIS A 28 -7.40 9.67 1.79
CA HIS A 28 -6.41 10.30 0.92
C HIS A 28 -5.58 9.20 0.26
N ALA A 29 -5.62 9.15 -1.06
CA ALA A 29 -4.74 8.25 -1.81
C ALA A 29 -3.27 8.60 -1.55
N LEU A 30 -2.43 7.58 -1.51
CA LEU A 30 -0.99 7.77 -1.32
C LEU A 30 -0.43 8.69 -2.42
N PRO A 31 0.34 9.74 -2.07
CA PRO A 31 0.96 10.57 -3.08
C PRO A 31 1.98 9.77 -3.90
N ARG A 32 2.25 10.23 -5.12
CA ARG A 32 3.37 9.69 -5.90
C ARG A 32 4.69 9.99 -5.19
N LEU A 33 5.52 8.97 -5.03
CA LEU A 33 6.85 9.13 -4.43
C LEU A 33 7.84 9.67 -5.49
N PRO A 34 8.50 10.83 -5.27
CA PRO A 34 9.42 11.40 -6.24
C PRO A 34 10.58 10.47 -6.61
N GLY A 35 10.76 10.19 -7.90
CA GLY A 35 11.83 9.33 -8.41
C GLY A 35 11.65 7.83 -8.13
N PHE A 36 10.48 7.40 -7.65
CA PHE A 36 10.17 5.99 -7.44
C PHE A 36 9.43 5.41 -8.65
N ASP A 37 10.03 4.40 -9.30
CA ASP A 37 9.38 3.66 -10.38
C ASP A 37 8.55 2.50 -9.82
N ALA A 38 7.30 2.81 -9.48
CA ALA A 38 6.35 1.83 -8.97
C ALA A 38 6.08 0.68 -9.96
N LYS A 39 6.21 0.92 -11.27
CA LYS A 39 5.99 -0.11 -12.29
C LYS A 39 7.14 -1.11 -12.29
N ALA A 40 8.39 -0.62 -12.29
CA ALA A 40 9.58 -1.48 -12.21
C ALA A 40 9.61 -2.26 -10.90
N TRP A 41 9.28 -1.61 -9.77
CA TRP A 41 9.18 -2.25 -8.47
C TRP A 41 8.21 -3.45 -8.48
N ARG A 42 6.97 -3.22 -8.92
CA ARG A 42 5.91 -4.25 -8.97
C ARG A 42 6.23 -5.38 -9.95
N ALA A 43 7.03 -5.11 -10.98
CA ALA A 43 7.43 -6.14 -11.93
C ALA A 43 8.38 -7.17 -11.31
N ASP A 44 9.02 -6.87 -10.18
CA ASP A 44 10.02 -7.71 -9.51
C ASP A 44 9.51 -8.26 -8.16
N PRO A 45 8.53 -9.17 -8.14
CA PRO A 45 8.08 -9.81 -6.90
C PRO A 45 9.26 -10.53 -6.22
N TYR A 46 9.30 -10.49 -4.89
CA TYR A 46 10.40 -11.07 -4.08
C TYR A 46 11.80 -10.48 -4.34
N ALA A 47 11.92 -9.40 -5.12
CA ALA A 47 13.18 -8.78 -5.53
C ALA A 47 14.15 -9.70 -6.28
N CYS A 48 13.66 -10.79 -6.88
CA CYS A 48 14.54 -11.84 -7.40
C CYS A 48 15.38 -11.43 -8.62
N ARG A 49 15.02 -10.34 -9.29
CA ARG A 49 15.78 -9.78 -10.41
C ARG A 49 16.65 -8.59 -10.00
N ASP A 50 16.78 -8.32 -8.69
CA ASP A 50 17.54 -7.20 -8.09
C ASP A 50 17.12 -5.82 -8.63
N GLN A 51 15.92 -5.69 -9.21
CA GLN A 51 15.47 -4.43 -9.81
C GLN A 51 15.00 -3.43 -8.74
N ARG A 52 14.52 -3.95 -7.60
CA ARG A 52 14.07 -3.12 -6.48
C ARG A 52 15.20 -2.31 -5.84
N ARG A 53 16.45 -2.82 -5.86
CA ARG A 53 17.63 -2.13 -5.30
C ARG A 53 17.76 -0.68 -5.79
N ALA A 54 17.53 -0.44 -7.08
CA ALA A 54 17.62 0.90 -7.67
C ALA A 54 16.54 1.87 -7.16
N ALA A 55 15.39 1.34 -6.71
CA ALA A 55 14.28 2.13 -6.19
C ALA A 55 14.41 2.43 -4.68
N VAL A 56 15.23 1.66 -3.94
CA VAL A 56 15.40 1.80 -2.48
C VAL A 56 15.73 3.24 -2.06
N PRO A 57 16.68 3.97 -2.69
CA PRO A 57 16.97 5.33 -2.26
C PRO A 57 15.76 6.27 -2.37
N ALA A 58 14.94 6.14 -3.42
CA ALA A 58 13.74 6.96 -3.58
C ALA A 58 12.64 6.59 -2.57
N LEU A 59 12.46 5.30 -2.32
CA LEU A 59 11.51 4.78 -1.35
C LEU A 59 11.88 5.23 0.07
N VAL A 60 13.14 5.04 0.49
CA VAL A 60 13.63 5.39 1.83
C VAL A 60 13.59 6.91 2.06
N ARG A 61 13.93 7.72 1.05
CA ARG A 61 13.80 9.20 1.15
C ARG A 61 12.36 9.69 1.26
N SER A 62 11.39 8.88 0.85
CA SER A 62 9.98 9.24 0.82
C SER A 62 9.16 8.36 1.78
N LYS A 63 9.81 7.64 2.70
CA LYS A 63 9.15 6.67 3.58
C LYS A 63 8.11 7.33 4.47
N GLU A 64 8.28 8.62 4.76
CA GLU A 64 7.37 9.42 5.56
C GLU A 64 5.98 9.50 4.91
N ALA A 65 5.92 9.44 3.59
CA ALA A 65 4.66 9.41 2.86
C ALA A 65 3.91 8.08 3.01
N LEU A 66 4.56 7.02 3.50
CA LEU A 66 3.92 5.73 3.77
C LEU A 66 3.19 5.70 5.12
N TYR A 67 3.51 6.59 6.06
CA TYR A 67 2.79 6.63 7.34
C TYR A 67 1.33 6.96 7.13
N GLU A 68 0.47 6.36 7.96
CA GLU A 68 -0.98 6.48 7.92
C GLU A 68 -1.64 5.95 6.63
N ALA A 69 -0.86 5.48 5.65
CA ALA A 69 -1.37 4.84 4.45
C ALA A 69 -2.14 3.57 4.79
N ARG A 70 -3.27 3.33 4.10
CA ARG A 70 -3.99 2.07 4.23
C ARG A 70 -3.28 0.96 3.46
N ALA A 71 -3.49 -0.29 3.86
CA ALA A 71 -2.91 -1.44 3.18
C ALA A 71 -3.22 -1.48 1.67
N ASP A 72 -4.42 -1.05 1.27
CA ASP A 72 -4.82 -0.99 -0.14
C ASP A 72 -4.03 0.06 -0.92
N ASP A 73 -3.77 1.22 -0.32
CA ASP A 73 -2.96 2.28 -0.92
C ASP A 73 -1.48 1.87 -1.06
N VAL A 74 -0.95 1.22 -0.02
CA VAL A 74 0.39 0.60 -0.04
C VAL A 74 0.47 -0.43 -1.17
N THR A 75 -0.54 -1.31 -1.28
CA THR A 75 -0.60 -2.35 -2.31
C THR A 75 -0.77 -1.74 -3.71
N ALA A 76 -1.52 -0.64 -3.84
CA ALA A 76 -1.67 0.08 -5.09
C ALA A 76 -0.35 0.72 -5.56
N LEU A 77 0.52 1.13 -4.64
CA LEU A 77 1.85 1.66 -4.95
C LEU A 77 2.89 0.53 -5.15
N LEU A 78 3.08 -0.33 -4.15
CA LEU A 78 4.17 -1.30 -4.07
C LEU A 78 3.82 -2.68 -4.63
N GLY A 79 2.54 -2.95 -4.93
CA GLY A 79 2.04 -4.28 -5.24
C GLY A 79 1.78 -5.11 -3.98
N PRO A 80 1.35 -6.37 -4.13
CA PRO A 80 1.16 -7.28 -2.99
C PRO A 80 2.49 -7.45 -2.23
N PRO A 81 2.44 -7.59 -0.89
CA PRO A 81 3.64 -7.88 -0.12
C PRO A 81 4.24 -9.22 -0.55
N ASP A 82 5.55 -9.35 -0.41
CA ASP A 82 6.23 -10.62 -0.66
C ASP A 82 5.89 -11.62 0.46
N GLU A 83 5.79 -11.12 1.70
CA GLU A 83 5.29 -11.87 2.85
C GLU A 83 4.33 -11.02 3.69
N GLU A 84 3.26 -11.64 4.16
CA GLU A 84 2.32 -11.08 5.13
C GLU A 84 2.39 -11.91 6.41
N GLU A 85 2.62 -11.25 7.54
CA GLU A 85 2.67 -11.87 8.86
C GLU A 85 1.64 -11.23 9.78
N LEU A 86 0.91 -12.05 10.53
CA LEU A 86 0.05 -11.63 11.63
C LEU A 86 0.80 -11.86 12.94
N ARG A 87 1.22 -10.77 13.60
CA ARG A 87 1.86 -10.84 14.93
C ARG A 87 0.82 -10.94 16.04
N ALA A 88 1.31 -11.17 17.26
CA ALA A 88 0.50 -11.28 18.45
C ALA A 88 -0.46 -10.09 18.58
N GLY A 89 -1.75 -10.36 18.79
CA GLY A 89 -2.76 -9.30 18.97
C GLY A 89 -3.29 -8.66 17.69
N THR A 90 -3.29 -9.37 16.55
CA THR A 90 -3.88 -8.97 15.25
C THR A 90 -3.12 -7.91 14.46
N GLU A 91 -1.86 -7.66 14.83
CA GLU A 91 -1.02 -6.71 14.11
C GLU A 91 -0.52 -7.31 12.80
N LYS A 92 -0.78 -6.61 11.69
CA LYS A 92 -0.39 -7.04 10.35
C LYS A 92 0.96 -6.42 9.98
N VAL A 93 1.85 -7.20 9.41
CA VAL A 93 3.15 -6.75 8.91
C VAL A 93 3.32 -7.17 7.47
N TYR A 94 3.62 -6.21 6.60
CA TYR A 94 3.99 -6.47 5.20
C TYR A 94 5.49 -6.40 5.06
N TYR A 95 6.07 -7.42 4.44
CA TYR A 95 7.48 -7.44 4.08
C TYR A 95 7.63 -7.38 2.57
N TYR A 96 8.53 -6.51 2.11
CA TYR A 96 8.99 -6.45 0.74
C TYR A 96 10.50 -6.60 0.73
N TYR A 97 11.02 -7.67 0.11
CA TYR A 97 12.44 -7.84 -0.09
C TYR A 97 12.99 -6.73 -0.99
N LEU A 98 14.22 -6.30 -0.71
CA LEU A 98 14.93 -5.25 -1.44
C LEU A 98 16.02 -5.83 -2.35
N GLU A 99 16.46 -7.06 -2.07
CA GLU A 99 17.50 -7.77 -2.79
C GLU A 99 17.23 -9.28 -2.88
N PRO A 100 17.82 -9.98 -3.87
CA PRO A 100 17.69 -11.43 -3.98
C PRO A 100 18.27 -12.17 -2.77
N GLY A 101 17.63 -13.29 -2.43
CA GLY A 101 18.08 -14.18 -1.36
C GLY A 101 17.41 -15.56 -1.46
N THR A 102 17.32 -16.25 -0.33
CA THR A 102 16.73 -17.60 -0.26
C THR A 102 15.23 -17.62 -0.61
N GLN A 103 14.54 -16.48 -0.54
CA GLN A 103 13.14 -16.31 -0.93
C GLN A 103 12.91 -16.54 -2.42
N CYS A 104 13.96 -16.46 -3.25
CA CYS A 104 13.87 -16.64 -4.69
C CYS A 104 13.94 -18.11 -5.13
N ASN A 105 14.19 -19.02 -4.19
CA ASN A 105 14.21 -20.45 -4.47
C ASN A 105 12.78 -21.00 -4.62
N ALA A 106 12.63 -22.18 -5.23
CA ALA A 106 11.33 -22.79 -5.54
C ALA A 106 10.38 -23.01 -4.34
N ARG A 107 10.90 -22.95 -3.11
CA ARG A 107 10.10 -23.11 -1.88
C ARG A 107 9.70 -21.77 -1.24
N HIS A 108 10.16 -20.64 -1.78
CA HIS A 108 9.97 -19.30 -1.20
C HIS A 108 10.22 -19.27 0.31
N ALA A 109 11.33 -19.90 0.72
CA ALA A 109 11.70 -19.94 2.13
C ALA A 109 12.06 -18.52 2.59
N ARG A 110 11.51 -18.11 3.73
CA ARG A 110 11.81 -16.81 4.34
C ARG A 110 13.32 -16.58 4.37
N SER A 111 13.74 -15.39 3.95
CA SER A 111 15.13 -15.02 3.83
C SER A 111 15.54 -14.00 4.87
N GLU A 112 16.85 -13.94 5.11
CA GLU A 112 17.51 -12.86 5.85
C GLU A 112 18.01 -11.75 4.91
N ALA A 113 17.69 -11.83 3.61
CA ALA A 113 17.96 -10.75 2.65
C ALA A 113 17.28 -9.45 3.08
N ALA A 114 17.93 -8.31 2.82
CA ALA A 114 17.43 -7.01 3.23
C ALA A 114 15.99 -6.78 2.76
N CYS A 115 15.11 -6.37 3.68
CA CYS A 115 13.71 -6.10 3.40
C CYS A 115 13.29 -4.72 3.94
N ILE A 116 12.14 -4.23 3.46
CA ILE A 116 11.38 -3.17 4.12
C ILE A 116 10.14 -3.80 4.74
N SER A 117 9.92 -3.53 6.02
CA SER A 117 8.73 -3.96 6.76
C SER A 117 7.83 -2.77 7.06
N LEU A 118 6.53 -2.98 6.83
CA LEU A 118 5.47 -2.02 7.09
C LEU A 118 4.53 -2.61 8.13
N ARG A 119 4.50 -2.03 9.32
CA ARG A 119 3.63 -2.46 10.42
C ARG A 119 2.33 -1.65 10.39
N PHE A 120 1.20 -2.34 10.48
CA PHE A 120 -0.12 -1.72 10.46
C PHE A 120 -0.72 -1.70 11.86
N GLY A 121 -1.14 -0.52 12.31
CA GLY A 121 -1.85 -0.36 13.57
C GLY A 121 -3.32 -0.84 13.49
N PRO A 122 -4.07 -0.71 14.59
CA PRO A 122 -5.45 -1.19 14.69
C PRO A 122 -6.43 -0.60 13.67
N LEU A 123 -6.11 0.57 13.10
CA LEU A 123 -6.93 1.23 12.07
C LEU A 123 -6.67 0.70 10.65
N GLY A 124 -5.75 -0.27 10.50
CA GLY A 124 -5.31 -0.79 9.21
C GLY A 124 -4.42 0.17 8.44
N THR A 125 -3.75 1.09 9.14
CA THR A 125 -2.84 2.09 8.58
C THR A 125 -1.41 1.87 9.04
N VAL A 126 -0.43 2.26 8.23
CA VAL A 126 1.00 2.10 8.55
C VAL A 126 1.37 2.96 9.76
N THR A 127 1.93 2.34 10.79
CA THR A 127 2.44 2.99 12.01
C THR A 127 3.96 2.90 12.12
N GLU A 128 4.60 1.97 11.40
CA GLU A 128 6.04 1.81 11.39
C GLU A 128 6.55 1.38 10.01
N VAL A 129 7.70 1.93 9.63
CA VAL A 129 8.43 1.61 8.41
C VAL A 129 9.89 1.37 8.78
N LEU A 130 10.36 0.13 8.64
CA LEU A 130 11.75 -0.25 8.88
C LEU A 130 12.37 -0.79 7.60
N ALA A 131 13.50 -0.25 7.18
CA ALA A 131 14.23 -0.71 6.00
C ALA A 131 15.61 -1.21 6.43
N ASP A 132 15.93 -2.44 6.06
CA ASP A 132 17.23 -3.05 6.31
C ASP A 132 18.31 -2.40 5.41
N PRO A 133 19.56 -2.31 5.87
CA PRO A 133 20.66 -1.91 5.02
C PRO A 133 20.87 -2.93 3.90
N LEU A 134 21.05 -2.43 2.67
CA LEU A 134 21.38 -3.26 1.53
C LEU A 134 22.76 -3.90 1.67
N SER A 135 22.89 -5.15 1.20
CA SER A 135 24.20 -5.80 1.09
C SER A 135 25.07 -5.07 0.04
N PRO A 136 26.39 -4.94 0.26
CA PRO A 136 27.30 -4.39 -0.75
C PRO A 136 27.24 -5.21 -2.03
N LYS A 137 27.20 -4.54 -3.19
CA LYS A 137 27.32 -5.24 -4.47
C LYS A 137 28.75 -5.75 -4.61
N GLN A 138 28.94 -7.07 -4.68
CA GLN A 138 30.24 -7.64 -5.01
C GLN A 138 30.62 -7.23 -6.45
N PRO A 139 31.86 -6.75 -6.68
CA PRO A 139 32.32 -6.28 -7.98
C PRO A 139 32.41 -7.40 -9.03
#